data_AF-A0A946UAN4-F1
#
_entry.id   AF-A0A946UAN4-F1
#
_cell.length_a   1.000
_cell.length_b   1.000
_cell.length_c   1.000
_cell.angle_alpha   90.00
_cell.angle_beta   90.00
_cell.angle_gamma   90.00
#
_symmetry.space_group_name_H-M   'P 1'
#
loop_
_entity.id
_entity.type
_entity.pdbx_description
1 polymer ?
#
loop_
_entity_poly.entity_id
_entity_poly.type
_entity_poly.pdbx_seq_one_letter_code
_entity_poly.pdbx_strand_id
1 'polypeptide(L)'
;MKQMQSVLESTHLPPEKNIFLYYALGKELEDLERWEEAFDYYRMGGEAAAAESRAAGYSVDQDIELIDHITRVCNEHWLAPGEASLRPENPDRVPIFIVGLPRTGTTLTERIVSSHTRVESADETFFLRIAIKKVSGVESRDAMNTRIVEYAANRNPDHIASTYLNAISYRLTDKPWFIDKYPENYLYLGFIARAFPQAKIIHLRRNPMDACFAMFKQSYFRQAYTLDDLGRFYVAYDRLS
;
A
#
# COMPACT_ATOMS: atom_id res chain seq x y z
N MET A 1 29.45 -11.78 -4.15
CA MET A 1 30.16 -10.51 -3.85
C MET A 1 31.24 -10.10 -4.87
N LYS A 2 32.40 -10.76 -4.98
CA LYS A 2 33.53 -10.29 -5.83
C LYS A 2 33.18 -10.04 -7.30
N GLN A 3 32.35 -10.89 -7.91
CA GLN A 3 31.89 -10.70 -9.29
C GLN A 3 30.99 -9.45 -9.43
N MET A 4 30.10 -9.20 -8.47
CA MET A 4 29.23 -8.02 -8.48
C MET A 4 30.03 -6.72 -8.31
N GLN A 5 31.01 -6.71 -7.41
CA GLN A 5 31.94 -5.58 -7.25
C GLN A 5 32.76 -5.34 -8.52
N SER A 6 33.30 -6.41 -9.11
CA SER A 6 34.02 -6.31 -10.38
C SER A 6 33.17 -5.73 -11.50
N VAL A 7 31.88 -6.08 -11.59
CA VAL A 7 30.96 -5.51 -12.59
C VAL A 7 30.73 -4.01 -12.34
N LEU A 8 30.53 -3.59 -11.09
CA LEU A 8 30.40 -2.16 -10.76
C LEU A 8 31.66 -1.38 -11.15
N GLU A 9 32.83 -1.94 -10.85
CA GLU A 9 34.12 -1.30 -11.12
C GLU A 9 34.44 -1.26 -12.62
N SER A 10 34.12 -2.32 -13.38
CA SER A 10 34.55 -2.45 -14.77
C SER A 10 33.63 -1.77 -15.78
N THR A 11 32.34 -1.62 -15.47
CA THR A 11 31.36 -1.15 -16.45
C THR A 11 31.24 0.38 -16.48
N HIS A 12 31.67 1.07 -15.41
CA HIS A 12 31.56 2.52 -15.23
C HIS A 12 30.19 3.10 -15.63
N LEU A 13 29.14 2.30 -15.48
CA LEU A 13 27.79 2.72 -15.79
C LEU A 13 27.34 3.79 -14.79
N PRO A 14 26.49 4.72 -15.22
CA PRO A 14 25.96 5.72 -14.31
C PRO A 14 25.08 5.06 -13.23
N PRO A 15 24.93 5.67 -12.04
CA PRO A 15 24.32 5.03 -10.86
C PRO A 15 22.95 4.39 -11.10
N GLU A 16 22.11 4.98 -11.94
CA GLU A 16 20.78 4.50 -12.30
C GLU A 16 20.78 3.11 -12.96
N LYS A 17 21.87 2.75 -13.67
CA LYS A 17 22.00 1.41 -14.27
C LYS A 17 22.45 0.34 -13.28
N ASN A 18 22.84 0.76 -12.07
CA ASN A 18 23.38 -0.11 -11.03
C ASN A 18 22.42 -0.31 -9.85
N ILE A 19 21.20 0.24 -9.88
CA ILE A 19 20.23 0.18 -8.77
C ILE A 19 20.11 -1.24 -8.19
N PHE A 20 19.75 -2.23 -9.03
CA PHE A 20 19.57 -3.61 -8.56
C PHE A 20 20.86 -4.25 -8.04
N LEU A 21 22.01 -3.87 -8.62
CA LEU A 21 23.32 -4.38 -8.20
C LEU A 21 23.71 -3.82 -6.82
N TYR A 22 23.40 -2.55 -6.55
CA TYR A 22 23.56 -1.95 -5.22
C TYR A 22 22.70 -2.66 -4.17
N TYR A 23 21.41 -2.88 -4.42
CA TYR A 23 20.55 -3.63 -3.49
C TYR A 23 21.02 -5.08 -3.27
N ALA A 24 21.49 -5.75 -4.33
CA ALA A 24 22.03 -7.11 -4.21
C ALA A 24 23.31 -7.16 -3.36
N LEU A 25 24.23 -6.21 -3.54
CA LEU A 25 25.43 -6.09 -2.70
C LEU A 25 25.07 -5.74 -1.25
N GLY A 26 24.14 -4.83 -1.04
CA GLY A 26 23.61 -4.49 0.28
C GLY A 26 23.10 -5.74 1.01
N LYS A 27 22.31 -6.58 0.31
CA LYS A 27 21.78 -7.83 0.88
C LYS A 27 22.85 -8.86 1.22
N GLU A 28 23.81 -9.08 0.33
CA GLU A 28 24.91 -10.02 0.58
C GLU A 28 25.79 -9.58 1.75
N LEU A 29 26.06 -8.27 1.88
CA LEU A 29 26.82 -7.72 2.99
C LEU A 29 26.05 -7.80 4.31
N GLU A 30 24.73 -7.57 4.26
CA GLU A 30 23.85 -7.75 5.41
C GLU A 30 23.87 -9.21 5.89
N ASP A 31 23.80 -10.18 4.99
CA ASP A 31 23.86 -11.62 5.34
C ASP A 31 25.22 -12.03 5.92
N LEU A 32 26.26 -11.28 5.63
CA LEU A 32 27.61 -11.44 6.19
C LEU A 32 27.86 -10.56 7.41
N GLU A 33 26.82 -9.92 7.94
CA GLU A 33 26.86 -9.05 9.12
C GLU A 33 27.78 -7.82 8.97
N ARG A 34 28.03 -7.39 7.72
CA ARG A 34 28.81 -6.19 7.38
C ARG A 34 27.88 -4.98 7.25
N TRP A 35 27.33 -4.56 8.38
CA TRP A 35 26.19 -3.63 8.44
C TRP A 35 26.45 -2.26 7.81
N GLU A 36 27.60 -1.64 8.09
CA GLU A 36 27.94 -0.30 7.59
C GLU A 36 28.02 -0.30 6.06
N GLU A 37 28.73 -1.27 5.49
CA GLU A 37 28.88 -1.41 4.04
C GLU A 37 27.55 -1.78 3.37
N ALA A 38 26.76 -2.66 4.01
CA ALA A 38 25.42 -3.01 3.53
C ALA A 38 24.54 -1.75 3.44
N PHE A 39 24.56 -0.93 4.48
CA PHE A 39 23.81 0.32 4.54
C PHE A 39 24.25 1.30 3.43
N ASP A 40 25.55 1.44 3.18
CA ASP A 40 26.06 2.29 2.10
C ASP A 40 25.54 1.85 0.74
N TYR A 41 25.55 0.55 0.45
CA TYR A 41 25.01 0.04 -0.81
C TYR A 41 23.49 0.23 -0.92
N TYR A 42 22.73 0.03 0.17
CA TYR A 42 21.29 0.35 0.15
C TYR A 42 21.05 1.83 -0.10
N ARG A 43 21.84 2.72 0.51
CA ARG A 43 21.77 4.17 0.29
C ARG A 43 22.08 4.53 -1.16
N MET A 44 23.14 3.98 -1.76
CA MET A 44 23.49 4.20 -3.17
C MET A 44 22.37 3.72 -4.10
N GLY A 45 21.78 2.55 -3.84
CA GLY A 45 20.64 2.02 -4.59
C GLY A 45 19.40 2.91 -4.48
N GLY A 46 19.10 3.37 -3.28
CA GLY A 46 18.04 4.31 -2.99
C GLY A 46 18.21 5.66 -3.68
N GLU A 47 19.37 6.29 -3.56
CA GLU A 47 19.67 7.57 -4.21
C GLU A 47 19.54 7.49 -5.73
N ALA A 48 20.05 6.43 -6.36
CA ALA A 48 19.92 6.19 -7.79
C ALA A 48 18.45 5.99 -8.23
N ALA A 49 17.67 5.19 -7.49
CA ALA A 49 16.25 4.97 -7.77
C ALA A 49 15.38 6.21 -7.55
N ALA A 50 15.74 7.04 -6.55
CA ALA A 50 15.11 8.33 -6.30
C ALA A 50 15.37 9.30 -7.45
N ALA A 51 16.59 9.35 -7.99
CA ALA A 51 16.92 10.18 -9.14
C ALA A 51 16.08 9.81 -10.38
N GLU A 52 15.98 8.51 -10.73
CA GLU A 52 15.14 8.07 -11.84
C GLU A 52 13.65 8.39 -11.62
N SER A 53 13.15 8.19 -10.39
CA SER A 53 11.74 8.45 -10.08
C SER A 53 11.41 9.94 -10.14
N ARG A 54 12.29 10.80 -9.65
CA ARG A 54 12.14 12.26 -9.74
C ARG A 54 12.20 12.73 -11.19
N ALA A 55 13.08 12.16 -12.01
CA ALA A 55 13.11 12.42 -13.45
C ALA A 55 11.81 11.98 -14.15
N ALA A 56 11.15 10.94 -13.64
CA ALA A 56 9.82 10.49 -14.08
C ALA A 56 8.65 11.30 -13.47
N GLY A 57 8.94 12.36 -12.69
CA GLY A 57 7.93 13.28 -12.14
C GLY A 57 7.37 12.89 -10.77
N TYR A 58 7.90 11.85 -10.13
CA TYR A 58 7.49 11.47 -8.78
C TYR A 58 8.08 12.41 -7.71
N SER A 59 7.25 12.81 -6.76
CA SER A 59 7.67 13.43 -5.50
C SER A 59 6.86 12.82 -4.36
N VAL A 60 7.50 12.57 -3.21
CA VAL A 60 6.80 12.14 -1.99
C VAL A 60 5.76 13.17 -1.54
N ASP A 61 5.92 14.44 -1.91
CA ASP A 61 4.93 15.49 -1.63
C ASP A 61 3.56 15.17 -2.24
N GLN A 62 3.53 14.49 -3.40
CA GLN A 62 2.28 14.08 -4.06
C GLN A 62 1.56 13.00 -3.24
N ASP A 63 2.31 12.07 -2.63
CA ASP A 63 1.75 11.04 -1.74
C ASP A 63 1.23 11.66 -0.44
N ILE A 64 1.99 12.58 0.15
CA ILE A 64 1.59 13.31 1.36
C ILE A 64 0.34 14.14 1.10
N GLU A 65 0.30 14.88 -0.03
CA GLU A 65 -0.88 15.66 -0.43
C GLU A 65 -2.09 14.75 -0.60
N LEU A 66 -1.93 13.57 -1.21
CA LEU A 66 -3.02 12.61 -1.35
C LEU A 66 -3.51 12.10 0.01
N ILE A 67 -2.61 11.75 0.93
CA ILE A 67 -2.95 11.29 2.29
C ILE A 67 -3.69 12.38 3.07
N ASP A 68 -3.16 13.60 3.08
CA ASP A 68 -3.75 14.73 3.78
C ASP A 68 -5.13 15.07 3.18
N HIS A 69 -5.27 14.96 1.87
CA HIS A 69 -6.53 15.17 1.17
C HIS A 69 -7.57 14.09 1.50
N ILE A 70 -7.17 12.81 1.53
CA ILE A 70 -8.04 11.71 1.98
C ILE A 70 -8.52 11.96 3.41
N THR A 71 -7.61 12.32 4.31
CA THR A 71 -7.93 12.62 5.72
C THR A 71 -8.95 13.74 5.84
N ARG A 72 -8.78 14.81 5.05
CA ARG A 72 -9.70 15.95 5.01
C ARG A 72 -11.09 15.59 4.48
N VAL A 73 -11.16 14.82 3.39
CA VAL A 73 -12.42 14.46 2.73
C VAL A 73 -13.17 13.40 3.52
N CYS A 74 -12.49 12.35 3.98
CA CYS A 74 -13.05 11.23 4.73
C CYS A 74 -13.02 11.47 6.24
N ASN A 75 -13.33 12.70 6.66
CA ASN A 75 -13.33 13.09 8.08
C ASN A 75 -14.51 12.48 8.86
N GLU A 76 -14.53 12.70 10.17
CA GLU A 76 -15.57 12.20 11.08
C GLU A 76 -17.00 12.58 10.64
N HIS A 77 -17.19 13.80 10.13
CA HIS A 77 -18.50 14.24 9.65
C HIS A 77 -18.94 13.48 8.40
N TRP A 78 -18.02 13.20 7.46
CA TRP A 78 -18.30 12.41 6.27
C TRP A 78 -18.55 10.92 6.60
N LEU A 79 -17.91 10.41 7.66
CA LEU A 79 -18.09 9.05 8.16
C LEU A 79 -19.34 8.88 9.03
N ALA A 80 -19.92 9.97 9.53
CA ALA A 80 -21.09 9.93 10.38
C ALA A 80 -22.22 9.12 9.70
N PRO A 81 -22.98 8.31 10.45
CA PRO A 81 -24.09 7.56 9.88
C PRO A 81 -25.08 8.52 9.21
N GLY A 82 -25.21 8.42 7.89
CA GLY A 82 -26.34 9.03 7.17
C GLY A 82 -27.63 8.24 7.42
N GLU A 83 -28.70 8.58 6.71
CA GLU A 83 -29.89 7.71 6.67
C GLU A 83 -29.46 6.27 6.35
N ALA A 84 -29.89 5.34 7.22
CA ALA A 84 -29.41 3.97 7.22
C ALA A 84 -29.49 3.36 5.83
N SER A 85 -28.34 2.91 5.31
CA SER A 85 -28.33 2.10 4.09
C SER A 85 -29.18 0.86 4.34
N LEU A 86 -30.08 0.53 3.41
CA LEU A 86 -30.98 -0.63 3.39
C LEU A 86 -30.23 -1.97 3.25
N ARG A 87 -29.15 -2.15 4.00
CA ARG A 87 -28.27 -3.29 3.85
C ARG A 87 -28.79 -4.46 4.68
N PRO A 88 -28.73 -5.68 4.14
CA PRO A 88 -29.12 -6.85 4.89
C PRO A 88 -28.28 -6.93 6.17
N GLU A 89 -28.95 -7.16 7.30
CA GLU A 89 -28.30 -7.35 8.61
C GLU A 89 -27.29 -8.52 8.58
N ASN A 90 -27.43 -9.43 7.60
CA ASN A 90 -26.58 -10.60 7.42
C ASN A 90 -26.26 -10.83 5.93
N PRO A 91 -25.23 -10.18 5.37
CA PRO A 91 -24.85 -10.37 3.97
C PRO A 91 -24.15 -11.72 3.77
N ASP A 92 -24.35 -12.32 2.59
CA ASP A 92 -23.83 -13.66 2.27
C ASP A 92 -22.29 -13.75 2.35
N ARG A 93 -21.58 -12.64 2.15
CA ARG A 93 -20.11 -12.56 2.16
C ARG A 93 -19.62 -11.25 2.79
N VAL A 94 -18.79 -11.35 3.83
CA VAL A 94 -18.25 -10.21 4.58
C VAL A 94 -16.74 -10.07 4.35
N PRO A 95 -16.26 -8.93 3.83
CA PRO A 95 -14.83 -8.71 3.65
C PRO A 95 -14.10 -8.47 4.98
N ILE A 96 -12.87 -9.00 5.05
CA ILE A 96 -11.86 -8.69 6.06
C ILE A 96 -10.70 -8.01 5.34
N PHE A 97 -10.50 -6.72 5.58
CA PHE A 97 -9.38 -5.98 5.02
C PHE A 97 -8.17 -6.08 5.95
N ILE A 98 -7.05 -6.58 5.45
CA ILE A 98 -5.78 -6.58 6.18
C ILE A 98 -4.87 -5.52 5.56
N VAL A 99 -4.58 -4.49 6.33
CA VAL A 99 -3.94 -3.25 5.84
C VAL A 99 -2.78 -2.82 6.73
N GLY A 100 -1.98 -1.86 6.25
CA GLY A 100 -0.87 -1.27 6.97
C GLY A 100 0.27 -0.92 6.03
N LEU A 101 1.39 -0.42 6.55
CA LEU A 101 2.58 -0.27 5.71
C LEU A 101 3.06 -1.63 5.20
N PRO A 102 3.68 -1.70 4.01
CA PRO A 102 4.43 -2.88 3.62
C PRO A 102 5.42 -3.32 4.70
N ARG A 103 5.74 -4.62 4.75
CA ARG A 103 6.74 -5.20 5.69
C ARG A 103 6.35 -5.16 7.18
N THR A 104 5.08 -4.92 7.49
CA THR A 104 4.52 -4.96 8.86
C THR A 104 3.97 -6.33 9.29
N GLY A 105 4.02 -7.35 8.43
CA GLY A 105 3.54 -8.70 8.75
C GLY A 105 2.10 -8.99 8.30
N THR A 106 1.56 -8.22 7.35
CA THR A 106 0.23 -8.44 6.76
C THR A 106 0.05 -9.84 6.18
N THR A 107 1.04 -10.38 5.47
CA THR A 107 0.99 -11.77 4.93
C THR A 107 0.97 -12.84 6.03
N LEU A 108 1.69 -12.65 7.15
CA LEU A 108 1.62 -13.59 8.27
C LEU A 108 0.22 -13.56 8.89
N THR A 109 -0.32 -12.36 9.08
CA THR A 109 -1.67 -12.16 9.64
C THR A 109 -2.73 -12.79 8.75
N GLU A 110 -2.65 -12.57 7.44
CA GLU A 110 -3.51 -13.22 6.45
C GLU A 110 -3.48 -14.74 6.57
N ARG A 111 -2.29 -15.35 6.68
CA ARG A 111 -2.15 -16.81 6.85
C ARG A 111 -2.76 -17.31 8.15
N ILE A 112 -2.64 -16.55 9.24
CA ILE A 112 -3.26 -16.90 10.52
C ILE A 112 -4.78 -16.86 10.39
N VAL A 113 -5.33 -15.78 9.84
CA VAL A 113 -6.79 -15.60 9.74
C VAL A 113 -7.41 -16.58 8.74
N SER A 114 -6.76 -16.83 7.60
CA SER A 114 -7.25 -17.77 6.57
C SER A 114 -7.17 -19.24 6.99
N SER A 115 -6.47 -19.57 8.08
CA SER A 115 -6.47 -20.92 8.66
C SER A 115 -7.84 -21.32 9.24
N HIS A 116 -8.72 -20.35 9.50
CA HIS A 116 -10.06 -20.61 10.01
C HIS A 116 -10.97 -21.17 8.90
N THR A 117 -11.70 -22.25 9.20
CA THR A 117 -12.53 -22.99 8.22
C THR A 117 -13.52 -22.11 7.46
N ARG A 118 -14.13 -21.14 8.15
CA ARG A 118 -15.10 -20.17 7.59
C ARG A 118 -14.49 -18.96 6.85
N VAL A 119 -13.16 -18.86 6.73
CA VAL A 119 -12.48 -17.73 6.07
C VAL A 119 -11.68 -18.22 4.86
N GLU A 120 -11.68 -17.45 3.77
CA GLU A 120 -10.78 -17.63 2.62
C GLU A 120 -9.96 -16.36 2.36
N SER A 121 -8.85 -16.48 1.62
CA SER A 121 -8.12 -15.31 1.12
C SER A 121 -8.38 -15.10 -0.37
N ALA A 122 -8.53 -13.83 -0.76
CA ALA A 122 -8.57 -13.40 -2.15
C ALA A 122 -7.21 -12.87 -2.67
N ASP A 123 -6.12 -13.08 -1.90
CA ASP A 123 -4.76 -12.60 -2.14
C ASP A 123 -4.65 -11.05 -2.19
N GLU A 124 -3.54 -10.53 -2.73
CA GLU A 124 -3.37 -9.10 -3.02
C GLU A 124 -4.18 -8.71 -4.26
N THR A 125 -5.12 -7.77 -4.09
CA THR A 125 -5.93 -7.23 -5.18
C THR A 125 -5.90 -5.71 -5.20
N PHE A 126 -6.01 -5.13 -6.40
CA PHE A 126 -6.23 -3.69 -6.57
C PHE A 126 -7.71 -3.35 -6.75
N PHE A 127 -8.63 -4.29 -6.54
CA PHE A 127 -10.03 -4.14 -6.96
C PHE A 127 -10.75 -3.04 -6.21
N LEU A 128 -10.45 -2.83 -4.93
CA LEU A 128 -11.05 -1.73 -4.16
C LEU A 128 -10.66 -0.37 -4.77
N ARG A 129 -9.37 -0.15 -5.01
CA ARG A 129 -8.86 1.07 -5.67
C ARG A 129 -9.50 1.29 -7.04
N ILE A 130 -9.61 0.23 -7.84
CA ILE A 130 -10.23 0.27 -9.17
C ILE A 130 -11.73 0.61 -9.06
N ALA A 131 -12.45 0.03 -8.10
CA ALA A 131 -13.86 0.31 -7.88
C ALA A 131 -14.10 1.78 -7.49
N ILE A 132 -13.31 2.31 -6.55
CA ILE A 132 -13.35 3.73 -6.14
C ILE A 132 -13.10 4.63 -7.35
N LYS A 133 -12.04 4.36 -8.12
CA LYS A 133 -11.72 5.13 -9.33
C LYS A 133 -12.86 5.10 -10.35
N LYS A 134 -13.37 3.91 -10.68
CA LYS A 134 -14.45 3.73 -11.66
C LYS A 134 -15.72 4.47 -11.24
N VAL A 135 -16.10 4.37 -9.97
CA VAL A 135 -17.30 5.03 -9.43
C VAL A 135 -17.15 6.55 -9.35
N SER A 136 -15.93 7.07 -9.14
CA SER A 136 -15.67 8.51 -9.20
C SER A 136 -16.08 9.11 -10.57
N GLY A 137 -15.86 8.35 -11.65
CA GLY A 137 -16.06 8.80 -13.03
C GLY A 137 -14.98 9.75 -13.53
N VAL A 138 -13.87 9.87 -12.80
CA VAL A 138 -12.73 10.72 -13.18
C VAL A 138 -11.82 9.96 -14.13
N GLU A 139 -11.75 10.44 -15.37
CA GLU A 139 -10.76 10.01 -16.36
C GLU A 139 -9.37 10.55 -15.96
N SER A 140 -8.48 9.65 -15.56
CA SER A 140 -7.09 9.97 -15.19
C SER A 140 -6.17 8.79 -15.51
N ARG A 141 -4.91 9.08 -15.85
CA ARG A 141 -3.86 8.06 -15.96
C ARG A 141 -3.39 7.57 -14.60
N ASP A 142 -3.55 8.39 -13.55
CA ASP A 142 -3.11 8.04 -12.21
C ASP A 142 -3.93 6.88 -11.62
N ALA A 143 -3.27 6.06 -10.82
CA ALA A 143 -3.91 5.00 -10.05
C ALA A 143 -4.95 5.54 -9.07
N MET A 144 -4.64 6.68 -8.44
CA MET A 144 -5.45 7.43 -7.49
C MET A 144 -4.92 8.86 -7.45
N ASN A 145 -5.79 9.86 -7.28
CA ASN A 145 -5.42 11.25 -7.06
C ASN A 145 -6.54 11.98 -6.30
N THR A 146 -6.29 13.22 -5.89
CA THR A 146 -7.21 14.04 -5.09
C THR A 146 -8.59 14.15 -5.74
N ARG A 147 -8.69 14.41 -7.05
CA ARG A 147 -9.97 14.49 -7.78
C ARG A 147 -10.75 13.17 -7.71
N ILE A 148 -10.09 12.02 -7.86
CA ILE A 148 -10.78 10.72 -7.73
C ILE A 148 -11.40 10.59 -6.33
N VAL A 149 -10.66 10.98 -5.28
CA VAL A 149 -11.13 10.94 -3.89
C VAL A 149 -12.34 11.86 -3.70
N GLU A 150 -12.28 13.12 -4.13
CA GLU A 150 -13.38 14.08 -4.00
C GLU A 150 -14.65 13.59 -4.71
N TYR A 151 -14.51 13.14 -5.96
CA TYR A 151 -15.67 12.70 -6.73
C TYR A 151 -16.25 11.41 -6.17
N ALA A 152 -15.41 10.43 -5.79
CA ALA A 152 -15.87 9.19 -5.18
C ALA A 152 -16.57 9.43 -3.83
N ALA A 153 -16.10 10.38 -3.02
CA ALA A 153 -16.67 10.72 -1.72
C ALA A 153 -18.12 11.25 -1.81
N ASN A 154 -18.50 11.78 -2.97
CA ASN A 154 -19.85 12.27 -3.28
C ASN A 154 -20.74 11.23 -3.98
N ARG A 155 -20.27 9.99 -4.18
CA ARG A 155 -21.06 8.91 -4.77
C ARG A 155 -21.74 8.06 -3.70
N ASN A 156 -22.78 7.35 -4.10
CA ASN A 156 -23.37 6.32 -3.25
C ASN A 156 -22.33 5.21 -2.96
N PRO A 157 -21.96 4.95 -1.70
CA PRO A 157 -21.00 3.90 -1.34
C PRO A 157 -21.45 2.49 -1.80
N ASP A 158 -22.74 2.24 -2.01
CA ASP A 158 -23.24 0.96 -2.53
C ASP A 158 -22.74 0.67 -3.95
N HIS A 159 -22.49 1.71 -4.76
CA HIS A 159 -21.88 1.54 -6.08
C HIS A 159 -20.42 1.10 -5.99
N ILE A 160 -19.68 1.58 -4.98
CA ILE A 160 -18.30 1.13 -4.71
C ILE A 160 -18.35 -0.33 -4.27
N ALA A 161 -19.25 -0.66 -3.34
CA ALA A 161 -19.40 -2.00 -2.79
C ALA A 161 -19.73 -3.03 -3.89
N SER A 162 -20.76 -2.77 -4.68
CA SER A 162 -21.18 -3.65 -5.80
C SER A 162 -20.12 -3.76 -6.89
N THR A 163 -19.47 -2.66 -7.28
CA THR A 163 -18.38 -2.69 -8.27
C THR A 163 -17.21 -3.53 -7.78
N TYR A 164 -16.83 -3.41 -6.51
CA TYR A 164 -15.80 -4.22 -5.89
C TYR A 164 -16.18 -5.70 -5.82
N LEU A 165 -17.36 -6.02 -5.28
CA LEU A 165 -17.83 -7.40 -5.13
C LEU A 165 -17.93 -8.12 -6.47
N ASN A 166 -18.42 -7.44 -7.51
CA ASN A 166 -18.45 -7.99 -8.86
C ASN A 166 -17.04 -8.33 -9.37
N ALA A 167 -16.07 -7.44 -9.14
CA ALA A 167 -14.68 -7.64 -9.58
C ALA A 167 -13.98 -8.77 -8.82
N ILE A 168 -14.23 -8.94 -7.52
CA ILE A 168 -13.56 -9.95 -6.71
C ILE A 168 -14.25 -11.32 -6.74
N SER A 169 -15.53 -11.37 -7.15
CA SER A 169 -16.39 -12.56 -7.07
C SER A 169 -15.77 -13.86 -7.60
N TYR A 170 -15.00 -13.78 -8.69
CA TYR A 170 -14.35 -14.94 -9.32
C TYR A 170 -13.25 -15.60 -8.47
N ARG A 171 -12.77 -14.90 -7.43
CA ARG A 171 -11.80 -15.43 -6.46
C ARG A 171 -12.45 -16.03 -5.22
N LEU A 172 -13.77 -15.86 -5.06
CA LEU A 172 -14.49 -16.21 -3.85
C LEU A 172 -15.26 -17.52 -4.01
N THR A 173 -15.34 -18.28 -2.93
CA THR A 173 -16.21 -19.45 -2.80
C THR A 173 -17.43 -19.10 -1.96
N ASP A 174 -18.08 -20.10 -1.35
CA ASP A 174 -19.28 -19.91 -0.53
C ASP A 174 -18.95 -19.65 0.95
N LYS A 175 -17.70 -19.28 1.26
CA LYS A 175 -17.34 -18.94 2.64
C LYS A 175 -17.94 -17.59 3.05
N PRO A 176 -18.44 -17.48 4.29
CA PRO A 176 -19.09 -16.27 4.77
C PRO A 176 -18.12 -15.08 4.97
N TRP A 177 -16.81 -15.35 5.11
CA TRP A 177 -15.78 -14.30 5.21
C TRP A 177 -14.67 -14.52 4.20
N PHE A 178 -14.19 -13.44 3.61
CA PHE A 178 -13.02 -13.45 2.74
C PHE A 178 -12.07 -12.33 3.10
N ILE A 179 -10.76 -12.56 2.92
CA ILE A 179 -9.71 -11.59 3.17
C ILE A 179 -9.36 -10.89 1.87
N ASP A 180 -9.32 -9.56 1.89
CA ASP A 180 -8.59 -8.75 0.93
C ASP A 180 -7.39 -8.13 1.66
N LYS A 181 -6.22 -8.69 1.40
CA LYS A 181 -4.98 -8.19 1.98
C LYS A 181 -4.27 -7.42 0.89
N TYR A 182 -4.32 -6.10 0.95
CA TYR A 182 -3.46 -5.24 0.16
C TYR A 182 -3.03 -4.09 1.07
N PRO A 183 -1.72 -3.98 1.44
CA PRO A 183 -1.28 -3.08 2.51
C PRO A 183 -1.81 -1.65 2.34
N GLU A 184 -1.69 -1.08 1.15
CA GLU A 184 -2.10 0.30 0.82
C GLU A 184 -3.62 0.55 0.84
N ASN A 185 -4.46 -0.47 1.05
CA ASN A 185 -5.88 -0.24 1.32
C ASN A 185 -6.11 0.59 2.59
N TYR A 186 -5.08 0.84 3.42
CA TYR A 186 -5.12 1.85 4.49
C TYR A 186 -5.50 3.25 3.96
N LEU A 187 -5.23 3.56 2.69
CA LEU A 187 -5.64 4.83 2.06
C LEU A 187 -7.16 4.93 1.89
N TYR A 188 -7.88 3.81 1.96
CA TYR A 188 -9.30 3.74 1.62
C TYR A 188 -10.18 3.33 2.80
N LEU A 189 -9.67 3.43 4.04
CA LEU A 189 -10.39 3.04 5.26
C LEU A 189 -11.77 3.67 5.36
N GLY A 190 -11.89 4.98 5.07
CA GLY A 190 -13.19 5.65 5.11
C GLY A 190 -14.16 5.13 4.05
N PHE A 191 -13.67 4.87 2.83
CA PHE A 191 -14.49 4.25 1.78
C PHE A 191 -14.91 2.82 2.15
N ILE A 192 -14.02 2.04 2.76
CA ILE A 192 -14.33 0.69 3.27
C ILE A 192 -15.44 0.77 4.32
N ALA A 193 -15.32 1.67 5.30
CA ALA A 193 -16.30 1.81 6.38
C ALA A 193 -17.71 2.14 5.86
N ARG A 194 -17.82 3.03 4.85
CA ARG A 194 -19.12 3.35 4.23
C ARG A 194 -19.59 2.29 3.22
N ALA A 195 -18.69 1.70 2.45
CA ALA A 195 -19.01 0.68 1.45
C ALA A 195 -19.27 -0.69 2.07
N PHE A 196 -18.83 -0.95 3.30
CA PHE A 196 -19.03 -2.21 4.03
C PHE A 196 -19.03 -1.99 5.57
N PRO A 197 -20.12 -1.46 6.17
CA PRO A 197 -20.22 -1.27 7.63
C PRO A 197 -20.00 -2.54 8.45
N GLN A 198 -20.26 -3.71 7.86
CA GLN A 198 -20.04 -5.01 8.46
C GLN A 198 -18.60 -5.54 8.33
N ALA A 199 -17.76 -4.90 7.50
CA ALA A 199 -16.39 -5.34 7.26
C ALA A 199 -15.57 -5.33 8.54
N LYS A 200 -14.58 -6.23 8.59
CA LYS A 200 -13.53 -6.17 9.60
C LYS A 200 -12.30 -5.55 8.97
N ILE A 201 -11.63 -4.67 9.70
CA ILE A 201 -10.38 -4.06 9.28
C ILE A 201 -9.33 -4.43 10.31
N ILE A 202 -8.28 -5.12 9.88
CA ILE A 202 -7.12 -5.46 10.69
C ILE A 202 -5.96 -4.58 10.20
N HIS A 203 -5.65 -3.54 10.96
CA HIS A 203 -4.58 -2.61 10.65
C HIS A 203 -3.31 -2.98 11.40
N LEU A 204 -2.29 -3.39 10.67
CA LEU A 204 -1.01 -3.77 11.21
C LEU A 204 -0.13 -2.54 11.42
N ARG A 205 0.29 -2.34 12.66
CA ARG A 205 1.32 -1.37 13.04
C ARG A 205 2.53 -2.12 13.59
N ARG A 206 3.71 -1.71 13.14
CA ARG A 206 5.01 -2.20 13.60
C ARG A 206 5.83 -0.99 14.05
N ASN A 207 6.86 -1.19 14.86
CA ASN A 207 7.80 -0.13 15.20
C ASN A 207 8.22 0.65 13.93
N PRO A 208 8.16 2.00 13.92
CA PRO A 208 8.48 2.80 12.74
C PRO A 208 9.85 2.48 12.15
N MET A 209 10.88 2.33 12.99
CA MET A 209 12.24 2.04 12.52
C MET A 209 12.32 0.69 11.83
N ASP A 210 11.65 -0.33 12.36
CA ASP A 210 11.60 -1.65 11.73
C ASP A 210 10.89 -1.61 10.37
N ALA A 211 9.73 -0.97 10.31
CA ALA A 211 8.91 -0.92 9.09
C ALA A 211 9.62 -0.10 8.00
N CYS A 212 10.10 1.10 8.35
CA CYS A 212 10.81 1.97 7.43
C CYS A 212 12.10 1.32 6.95
N PHE A 213 12.95 0.79 7.84
CA PHE A 213 14.18 0.15 7.40
C PHE A 213 13.92 -1.08 6.53
N ALA A 214 12.88 -1.86 6.83
CA ALA A 214 12.50 -2.99 5.99
C ALA A 214 12.02 -2.58 4.60
N MET A 215 11.41 -1.40 4.44
CA MET A 215 11.05 -0.84 3.14
C MET A 215 12.25 -0.21 2.42
N PHE A 216 13.11 0.52 3.13
CA PHE A 216 14.30 1.19 2.58
C PHE A 216 15.26 0.20 1.91
N LYS A 217 15.39 -1.02 2.45
CA LYS A 217 16.21 -2.08 1.87
C LYS A 217 15.58 -2.77 0.64
N GLN A 218 14.49 -2.24 0.09
CA GLN A 218 13.79 -2.79 -1.08
C GLN A 218 13.72 -1.77 -2.22
N SER A 219 14.00 -2.21 -3.45
CA SER A 219 14.15 -1.34 -4.61
C SER A 219 12.85 -0.92 -5.30
N TYR A 220 11.68 -1.11 -4.67
CA TYR A 220 10.38 -0.97 -5.33
C TYR A 220 9.34 -0.15 -4.55
N PHE A 221 9.69 0.39 -3.38
CA PHE A 221 8.85 1.36 -2.67
C PHE A 221 9.40 2.77 -2.90
N ARG A 222 8.76 3.54 -3.78
CA ARG A 222 9.29 4.84 -4.25
C ARG A 222 9.47 5.84 -3.12
N GLN A 223 8.54 5.83 -2.16
CA GLN A 223 8.60 6.62 -0.94
C GLN A 223 9.74 6.20 0.00
N ALA A 224 10.31 5.02 -0.18
CA ALA A 224 11.35 4.47 0.68
C ALA A 224 12.76 4.55 0.06
N TYR A 225 12.92 5.16 -1.12
CA TYR A 225 14.23 5.26 -1.76
C TYR A 225 15.22 6.15 -1.00
N THR A 226 14.73 7.18 -0.30
CA THR A 226 15.56 7.96 0.62
C THR A 226 14.96 7.94 2.02
N LEU A 227 15.81 8.01 3.05
CA LEU A 227 15.33 8.04 4.44
C LEU A 227 14.55 9.32 4.77
N ASP A 228 14.86 10.43 4.10
CA ASP A 228 14.10 11.68 4.25
C ASP A 228 12.68 11.55 3.69
N ASP A 229 12.55 11.10 2.43
CA ASP A 229 11.24 10.87 1.81
C ASP A 229 10.43 9.85 2.65
N LEU A 230 11.08 8.78 3.12
CA LEU A 230 10.45 7.75 3.91
C LEU A 230 9.96 8.25 5.27
N GLY A 231 10.75 9.06 5.97
CA GLY A 231 10.37 9.66 7.23
C GLY A 231 9.16 10.58 7.06
N ARG A 232 9.19 11.44 6.03
CA ARG A 232 8.09 12.37 5.72
C ARG A 232 6.82 11.62 5.35
N PHE A 233 6.92 10.60 4.51
CA PHE A 233 5.81 9.71 4.16
C PHE A 233 5.25 8.97 5.38
N TYR A 234 6.11 8.40 6.23
CA TYR A 234 5.69 7.66 7.42
C TYR A 234 4.88 8.56 8.35
N VAL A 235 5.32 9.80 8.58
CA VAL A 235 4.59 10.76 9.43
C VAL A 235 3.22 11.07 8.83
N ALA A 236 3.09 11.21 7.51
CA ALA A 236 1.78 11.38 6.87
C ALA A 236 0.88 10.14 7.04
N TYR A 237 1.43 8.94 6.82
CA TYR A 237 0.74 7.67 7.05
C TYR A 237 0.25 7.54 8.50
N ASP A 238 1.08 7.88 9.49
CA ASP A 238 0.77 7.73 10.92
C ASP A 238 -0.37 8.65 11.36
N ARG A 239 -0.53 9.81 10.71
CA ARG A 239 -1.66 10.74 10.95
C ARG A 239 -2.99 10.24 10.42
N LEU A 240 -2.97 9.41 9.36
CA LEU A 240 -4.18 8.85 8.76
C LEU A 240 -4.77 7.71 9.61
N SER A 241 -3.92 7.04 10.42
CA SER A 241 -4.22 5.80 11.14
C SER A 241 -4.64 5.98 12.59
#